data_AF-A0A2E4BHT7-F1
#
_entry.id   AF-A0A2E4BHT7-F1
#
_cell.length_a   1.000
_cell.length_b   1.000
_cell.length_c   1.000
_cell.angle_alpha   90.00
_cell.angle_beta   90.00
_cell.angle_gamma   90.00
#
_symmetry.space_group_name_H-M   'P 1'
#
loop_
_entity.id
_entity.type
_entity.pdbx_description
1 polymer ?
#
loop_
_entity_poly.entity_id
_entity_poly.type
_entity_poly.pdbx_seq_one_letter_code
_entity_poly.pdbx_strand_id
1 'polypeptide(L)'
;MLVGTGEVPPLEARANAFDYATSDGLWSSGNDNSQNDFAWTELDPYSALAYGFGDLNCHQKYERSWIINDNQMPVCTRDVGIFFGLAVGGFWFSRKGYNRWTVKDTCLSLLPDSWLEGTYLKNRRTLVWLLCGLALCLPLIIDGFTQLLTSYESNNITRPLTGIGFGVGLGVLISATYSAKSKYFKSASQVSLPGGMKFQLVEEE
;
A
#
# COMPACT_ATOMS: atom_id res chain seq x y z
N MET A 1 19.39 -21.09 19.74
CA MET A 1 18.12 -21.84 19.82
C MET A 1 17.17 -20.97 20.63
N LEU A 2 16.61 -19.94 20.00
CA LEU A 2 15.88 -18.90 20.72
C LEU A 2 14.55 -18.60 20.02
N VAL A 3 13.76 -19.65 19.88
CA VAL A 3 12.32 -19.58 20.17
C VAL A 3 12.03 -20.80 21.02
N GLY A 4 12.33 -20.75 22.32
CA GLY A 4 12.19 -21.90 23.22
C GLY A 4 10.76 -22.44 23.34
N THR A 5 9.77 -21.68 22.86
CA THR A 5 8.33 -21.96 22.94
C THR A 5 7.68 -22.22 21.58
N GLY A 6 8.36 -21.98 20.46
CA GLY A 6 7.73 -21.92 19.13
C GLY A 6 6.78 -20.73 18.93
N GLU A 7 6.84 -19.72 19.81
CA GLU A 7 5.98 -18.53 19.81
C GLU A 7 6.80 -17.24 19.60
N VAL A 8 6.29 -16.31 18.82
CA VAL A 8 6.87 -14.98 18.63
C VAL A 8 6.56 -14.10 19.84
N PRO A 9 7.58 -13.53 20.52
CA PRO A 9 7.35 -12.69 21.69
C PRO A 9 6.68 -11.37 21.29
N PRO A 10 6.15 -10.60 22.26
CA PRO A 10 5.71 -9.23 22.03
C PRO A 10 6.85 -8.38 21.46
N LEU A 11 6.72 -7.94 20.21
CA LEU A 11 7.68 -7.10 19.51
C LEU A 11 7.26 -5.63 19.58
N GLU A 12 8.25 -4.75 19.57
CA GLU A 12 8.08 -3.30 19.42
C GLU A 12 9.27 -2.72 18.63
N ALA A 13 9.09 -2.51 17.33
CA ALA A 13 10.11 -2.01 16.42
C ALA A 13 9.93 -0.51 16.08
N ARG A 14 10.94 0.07 15.47
CA ARG A 14 10.88 1.35 14.76
C ARG A 14 10.51 1.07 13.31
N ALA A 15 9.62 1.87 12.72
CA ALA A 15 9.41 1.76 11.27
C ALA A 15 10.64 2.22 10.49
N ASN A 16 10.83 1.62 9.31
CA ASN A 16 11.93 1.90 8.38
C ASN A 16 13.31 1.54 8.96
N ALA A 17 13.39 0.53 9.81
CA ALA A 17 14.61 0.04 10.43
C ALA A 17 14.63 -1.49 10.49
N PHE A 18 15.80 -2.08 10.72
CA PHE A 18 15.88 -3.48 11.13
C PHE A 18 16.24 -3.51 12.62
N ASP A 19 15.28 -3.93 13.44
CA ASP A 19 15.42 -3.99 14.89
C ASP A 19 15.51 -5.43 15.41
N TYR A 20 15.07 -6.41 14.62
CA TYR A 20 14.99 -7.82 15.00
C TYR A 20 15.68 -8.75 13.98
N ALA A 21 16.63 -8.24 13.20
CA ALA A 21 17.33 -9.08 12.23
C ALA A 21 18.24 -10.08 12.93
N THR A 22 18.96 -9.66 13.96
CA THR A 22 19.84 -10.52 14.76
C THR A 22 19.42 -10.47 16.22
N SER A 23 19.83 -11.50 16.99
CA SER A 23 19.62 -11.54 18.44
C SER A 23 20.43 -10.47 19.16
N ASP A 24 21.64 -10.21 18.66
CA ASP A 24 22.64 -9.33 19.27
C ASP A 24 23.43 -8.56 18.21
N GLY A 25 24.09 -7.48 18.62
CA GLY A 25 24.92 -6.65 17.75
C GLY A 25 24.13 -5.75 16.78
N LEU A 26 24.57 -5.66 15.53
CA LEU A 26 23.95 -4.78 14.54
C LEU A 26 22.56 -5.29 14.17
N TRP A 27 21.55 -4.42 14.15
CA TRP A 27 20.15 -4.75 13.83
C TRP A 27 19.45 -5.64 14.86
N SER A 28 19.84 -5.50 16.13
CA SER A 28 19.22 -6.17 17.29
C SER A 28 18.60 -5.17 18.29
N SER A 29 18.46 -3.89 17.93
CA SER A 29 17.99 -2.85 18.86
C SER A 29 16.57 -3.07 19.39
N GLY A 30 15.78 -3.93 18.77
CA GLY A 30 14.48 -4.36 19.27
C GLY A 30 14.56 -5.29 20.50
N ASN A 31 15.73 -5.89 20.75
CA ASN A 31 15.96 -6.82 21.87
C ASN A 31 16.45 -6.12 23.15
N ASP A 32 16.93 -4.86 23.07
CA ASP A 32 17.60 -4.13 24.17
C ASP A 32 16.80 -4.05 25.49
N ASN A 33 15.47 -4.11 25.44
CA ASN A 33 14.58 -4.06 26.61
C ASN A 33 13.61 -5.26 26.67
N SER A 34 13.87 -6.33 25.92
CA SER A 34 12.98 -7.48 25.82
C SER A 34 13.32 -8.54 26.89
N GLN A 35 12.31 -9.29 27.35
CA GLN A 35 12.54 -10.43 28.25
C GLN A 35 13.00 -11.68 27.48
N ASN A 36 12.75 -11.73 26.17
CA ASN A 36 13.10 -12.84 25.29
C ASN A 36 13.57 -12.26 23.96
N ASP A 37 14.82 -12.55 23.60
CA ASP A 37 15.40 -12.10 22.33
C ASP A 37 14.66 -12.75 21.14
N PHE A 38 14.50 -11.97 20.07
CA PHE A 38 13.94 -12.42 18.81
C PHE A 38 14.85 -12.04 17.64
N ALA A 39 15.02 -12.98 16.71
CA ALA A 39 15.83 -12.80 15.51
C ALA A 39 15.13 -13.45 14.32
N TRP A 40 14.56 -12.64 13.41
CA TRP A 40 13.83 -13.21 12.28
C TRP A 40 14.75 -13.94 11.30
N THR A 41 16.07 -13.68 11.29
CA THR A 41 17.04 -14.43 10.48
C THR A 41 17.26 -15.87 10.95
N GLU A 42 16.89 -16.19 12.19
CA GLU A 42 16.94 -17.56 12.73
C GLU A 42 15.70 -18.40 12.38
N LEU A 43 14.66 -17.78 11.81
CA LEU A 43 13.45 -18.47 11.40
C LEU A 43 13.63 -19.22 10.07
N ASP A 44 12.64 -20.04 9.72
CA ASP A 44 12.58 -20.62 8.38
C ASP A 44 12.48 -19.51 7.30
N PRO A 45 12.89 -19.76 6.05
CA PRO A 45 12.97 -18.72 5.03
C PRO A 45 11.67 -17.95 4.77
N TYR A 46 10.51 -18.59 4.91
CA TYR A 46 9.22 -17.93 4.66
C TYR A 46 8.87 -16.98 5.80
N SER A 47 9.00 -17.45 7.04
CA SER A 47 8.76 -16.64 8.23
C SER A 47 9.78 -15.51 8.33
N ALA A 48 11.07 -15.79 8.08
CA ALA A 48 12.14 -14.80 8.06
C ALA A 48 11.83 -13.65 7.08
N LEU A 49 11.36 -13.97 5.87
CA LEU A 49 10.97 -12.96 4.89
C LEU A 49 9.77 -12.13 5.38
N ALA A 50 8.75 -12.77 5.93
CA ALA A 50 7.55 -12.09 6.42
C ALA A 50 7.86 -11.15 7.59
N TYR A 51 8.59 -11.63 8.61
CA TYR A 51 8.99 -10.84 9.77
C TYR A 51 10.04 -9.78 9.41
N GLY A 52 10.99 -10.07 8.52
CA GLY A 52 11.97 -9.08 8.06
C GLY A 52 11.33 -7.96 7.23
N PHE A 53 10.34 -8.28 6.39
CA PHE A 53 9.55 -7.26 5.69
C PHE A 53 8.76 -6.40 6.69
N GLY A 54 8.17 -7.04 7.70
CA GLY A 54 7.46 -6.36 8.77
C GLY A 54 8.33 -5.44 9.60
N ASP A 55 9.50 -5.92 10.01
CA ASP A 55 10.50 -5.19 10.80
C ASP A 55 10.93 -3.92 10.05
N LEU A 56 11.23 -4.08 8.76
CA LEU A 56 11.58 -2.95 7.90
C LEU A 56 10.47 -1.91 7.77
N ASN A 57 9.21 -2.30 7.59
CA ASN A 57 8.17 -1.35 7.15
C ASN A 57 7.23 -0.90 8.27
N CYS A 58 7.10 -1.68 9.33
CA CYS A 58 6.13 -1.51 10.38
C CYS A 58 6.83 -1.22 11.72
N HIS A 59 6.11 -0.60 12.64
CA HIS A 59 6.57 -0.50 14.03
C HIS A 59 6.36 -1.80 14.83
N GLN A 60 5.76 -2.83 14.22
CA GLN A 60 5.44 -4.13 14.82
C GLN A 60 4.88 -4.07 16.25
N LYS A 61 4.12 -3.02 16.60
CA LYS A 61 3.64 -2.84 17.97
C LYS A 61 2.70 -3.97 18.38
N TYR A 62 3.02 -4.66 19.46
CA TYR A 62 2.24 -5.78 19.97
C TYR A 62 0.77 -5.43 20.16
N GLU A 63 0.45 -4.28 20.78
CA GLU A 63 -0.92 -3.87 21.06
C GLU A 63 -1.75 -3.53 19.81
N ARG A 64 -1.08 -3.35 18.66
CA ARG A 64 -1.69 -2.99 17.37
C ARG A 64 -1.68 -4.12 16.36
N SER A 65 -1.15 -5.27 16.73
CA SER A 65 -1.01 -6.45 15.89
C SER A 65 -2.03 -7.51 16.30
N TRP A 66 -2.45 -8.34 15.35
CA TRP A 66 -3.24 -9.53 15.70
C TRP A 66 -2.32 -10.63 16.20
N ILE A 67 -2.84 -11.46 17.10
CA ILE A 67 -2.19 -12.69 17.57
C ILE A 67 -2.92 -13.86 16.90
N ILE A 68 -2.18 -14.69 16.16
CA ILE A 68 -2.72 -15.86 15.47
C ILE A 68 -1.88 -17.06 15.90
N ASN A 69 -2.53 -18.10 16.43
CA ASN A 69 -1.85 -19.27 17.00
C ASN A 69 -0.75 -18.87 17.99
N ASP A 70 -1.07 -17.98 18.93
CA ASP A 70 -0.17 -17.44 19.95
C ASP A 70 1.05 -16.67 19.42
N ASN A 71 1.10 -16.41 18.10
CA ASN A 71 2.17 -15.65 17.46
C ASN A 71 1.69 -14.26 17.08
N GLN A 72 2.44 -13.23 17.46
CA GLN A 72 2.21 -11.87 16.98
C GLN A 72 2.44 -11.80 15.48
N MET A 73 1.47 -11.28 14.72
CA MET A 73 1.62 -11.02 13.29
C MET A 73 2.81 -10.07 13.01
N PRO A 74 3.54 -10.26 11.89
CA PRO A 74 4.73 -9.48 11.56
C PRO A 74 4.46 -8.00 11.24
N VAL A 75 3.19 -7.59 11.17
CA VAL A 75 2.77 -6.23 10.87
C VAL A 75 1.55 -5.86 11.70
N CYS A 76 1.33 -4.56 11.86
CA CYS A 76 0.15 -4.06 12.55
C CYS A 76 -1.13 -4.30 11.74
N THR A 77 -2.27 -4.29 12.41
CA THR A 77 -3.60 -4.49 11.81
C THR A 77 -3.94 -3.48 10.71
N ARG A 78 -3.34 -2.28 10.74
CA ARG A 78 -3.48 -1.29 9.66
C ARG A 78 -2.83 -1.77 8.36
N ASP A 79 -1.62 -2.30 8.43
CA ASP A 79 -0.89 -2.79 7.26
C ASP A 79 -1.58 -4.01 6.66
N VAL A 80 -2.20 -4.87 7.48
CA VAL A 80 -3.09 -5.93 7.01
C VAL A 80 -4.20 -5.38 6.13
N GLY A 81 -4.85 -4.28 6.56
CA GLY A 81 -5.86 -3.58 5.76
C GLY A 81 -5.30 -2.99 4.46
N ILE A 82 -4.11 -2.40 4.51
CA ILE A 82 -3.43 -1.84 3.33
C ILE A 82 -3.10 -2.96 2.31
N PHE A 83 -2.55 -4.09 2.75
CA PHE A 83 -2.23 -5.21 1.86
C PHE A 83 -3.48 -5.85 1.26
N PHE A 84 -4.54 -6.00 2.06
CA PHE A 84 -5.83 -6.45 1.54
C PHE A 84 -6.37 -5.47 0.49
N GLY A 85 -6.35 -4.18 0.78
CA GLY A 85 -6.73 -3.14 -0.18
C GLY A 85 -5.90 -3.19 -1.46
N LEU A 86 -4.58 -3.39 -1.36
CA LEU A 86 -3.68 -3.52 -2.50
C LEU A 86 -4.08 -4.70 -3.39
N ALA A 87 -4.36 -5.85 -2.80
CA ALA A 87 -4.83 -7.03 -3.52
C ALA A 87 -6.17 -6.75 -4.23
N VAL A 88 -7.12 -6.09 -3.55
CA VAL A 88 -8.41 -5.71 -4.13
C VAL A 88 -8.24 -4.71 -5.28
N GLY A 89 -7.40 -3.69 -5.12
CA GLY A 89 -7.13 -2.68 -6.15
C GLY A 89 -6.47 -3.26 -7.39
N GLY A 90 -5.47 -4.12 -7.21
CA GLY A 90 -4.84 -4.86 -8.30
C GLY A 90 -5.81 -5.81 -8.99
N PHE A 91 -6.63 -6.54 -8.23
CA PHE A 91 -7.67 -7.40 -8.80
C PHE A 91 -8.68 -6.59 -9.61
N TRP A 92 -9.19 -5.48 -9.08
CA TRP A 92 -10.14 -4.61 -9.80
C TRP A 92 -9.52 -4.07 -11.11
N PHE A 93 -8.27 -3.61 -11.05
CA PHE A 93 -7.52 -3.20 -12.24
C PHE A 93 -7.39 -4.33 -13.26
N SER A 94 -7.06 -5.55 -12.84
CA SER A 94 -6.93 -6.70 -13.75
C SER A 94 -8.22 -7.03 -14.52
N ARG A 95 -9.39 -6.67 -13.99
CA ARG A 95 -10.69 -6.95 -14.60
C ARG A 95 -11.20 -5.82 -15.49
N LYS A 96 -10.84 -4.57 -15.21
CA LYS A 96 -11.47 -3.39 -15.80
C LYS A 96 -10.49 -2.36 -16.34
N GLY A 97 -9.27 -2.31 -15.81
CA GLY A 97 -8.25 -1.35 -16.18
C GLY A 97 -7.60 -1.71 -17.52
N TYR A 98 -7.19 -0.68 -18.26
CA TYR A 98 -6.46 -0.85 -19.51
C TYR A 98 -5.55 0.36 -19.78
N ASN A 99 -4.53 0.12 -20.60
CA ASN A 99 -3.52 1.11 -20.94
C ASN A 99 -4.11 2.29 -21.72
N ARG A 100 -4.00 3.51 -21.18
CA ARG A 100 -4.29 4.78 -21.88
C ARG A 100 -3.03 5.66 -22.02
N TRP A 101 -1.88 5.01 -22.18
CA TRP A 101 -0.54 5.57 -22.34
C TRP A 101 0.02 6.28 -21.11
N THR A 102 -0.68 7.24 -20.51
CA THR A 102 -0.21 7.88 -19.28
C THR A 102 -0.68 7.11 -18.05
N VAL A 103 0.08 7.16 -16.95
CA VAL A 103 -0.31 6.50 -15.68
C VAL A 103 -1.65 7.02 -15.19
N LYS A 104 -1.84 8.35 -15.24
CA LYS A 104 -3.10 9.01 -14.86
C LYS A 104 -4.28 8.52 -15.68
N ASP A 105 -4.17 8.56 -17.01
CA ASP A 105 -5.27 8.16 -17.88
C ASP A 105 -5.55 6.66 -17.73
N THR A 106 -4.50 5.85 -17.53
CA THR A 106 -4.62 4.41 -17.23
C THR A 106 -5.30 4.16 -15.88
N CYS A 107 -5.04 4.95 -14.84
CA CYS A 107 -5.79 4.89 -13.59
C CYS A 107 -7.28 5.24 -13.81
N LEU A 108 -7.55 6.32 -14.54
CA LEU A 108 -8.91 6.77 -14.84
C LEU A 108 -9.68 5.79 -15.75
N SER A 109 -9.01 4.84 -16.42
CA SER A 109 -9.67 3.80 -17.23
C SER A 109 -10.63 2.91 -16.42
N LEU A 110 -10.49 2.89 -15.10
CA LEU A 110 -11.40 2.20 -14.18
C LEU A 110 -12.77 2.86 -14.04
N LEU A 111 -12.88 4.14 -14.38
CA LEU A 111 -14.14 4.87 -14.33
C LEU A 111 -14.85 4.82 -15.69
N PRO A 112 -16.19 4.80 -15.72
CA PRO A 112 -16.94 4.82 -16.98
C PRO A 112 -16.62 6.05 -17.83
N ASP A 113 -16.49 5.86 -19.14
CA ASP A 113 -16.16 6.93 -20.08
C ASP A 113 -17.18 8.07 -20.09
N SER A 114 -18.46 7.74 -19.88
CA SER A 114 -19.53 8.73 -19.77
C SER A 114 -19.35 9.68 -18.59
N TRP A 115 -18.68 9.26 -17.51
CA TRP A 115 -18.37 10.13 -16.37
C TRP A 115 -17.15 11.02 -16.64
N LEU A 116 -16.30 10.60 -17.56
CA LEU A 116 -15.02 11.25 -17.84
C LEU A 116 -15.07 12.19 -19.04
N GLU A 117 -16.05 12.08 -19.93
CA GLU A 117 -16.15 12.91 -21.13
C GLU A 117 -15.97 14.41 -20.84
N GLY A 118 -16.77 14.96 -19.92
CA GLY A 118 -16.65 16.36 -19.51
C GLY A 118 -15.32 16.71 -18.82
N THR A 119 -14.71 15.75 -18.13
CA THR A 119 -13.39 15.90 -17.50
C THR A 119 -12.29 16.04 -18.54
N TYR A 120 -12.32 15.23 -19.59
CA TYR A 120 -11.33 15.27 -20.66
C TYR A 120 -11.53 16.51 -21.54
N LEU A 121 -12.78 16.85 -21.89
CA LEU A 121 -13.11 18.05 -22.69
C LEU A 121 -12.63 19.35 -22.01
N LYS A 122 -12.76 19.43 -20.68
CA LYS A 122 -12.33 20.60 -19.89
C LYS A 122 -10.88 20.50 -19.42
N ASN A 123 -10.12 19.49 -19.86
CA ASN A 123 -8.75 19.20 -19.42
C ASN A 123 -8.56 19.13 -17.88
N ARG A 124 -9.55 18.63 -17.15
CA ARG A 124 -9.54 18.49 -15.68
C ARG A 124 -9.03 17.12 -15.20
N ARG A 125 -8.50 16.29 -16.11
CA ARG A 125 -8.04 14.93 -15.85
C ARG A 125 -7.07 14.81 -14.65
N THR A 126 -6.12 15.75 -14.52
CA THR A 126 -5.16 15.73 -13.40
C THR A 126 -5.85 16.01 -12.07
N LEU A 127 -6.75 16.99 -12.03
CA LEU A 127 -7.53 17.30 -10.84
C LEU A 127 -8.39 16.10 -10.41
N VAL A 128 -9.13 15.49 -11.33
CA VAL A 128 -9.99 14.34 -11.00
C VAL A 128 -9.17 13.14 -10.51
N TRP A 129 -8.03 12.84 -11.15
CA TRP A 129 -7.15 11.78 -10.69
C TRP A 129 -6.60 12.04 -9.28
N LEU A 130 -6.18 13.27 -8.97
CA LEU A 130 -5.75 13.66 -7.64
C LEU A 130 -6.88 13.59 -6.61
N LEU A 131 -8.10 13.99 -6.97
CA LEU A 131 -9.26 13.89 -6.08
C LEU A 131 -9.65 12.44 -5.79
N CYS A 132 -9.60 11.55 -6.78
CA CYS A 132 -9.81 10.12 -6.57
C CYS A 132 -8.73 9.53 -5.65
N GLY A 133 -7.46 9.87 -5.87
CA GLY A 133 -6.36 9.44 -5.00
C GLY A 133 -6.52 9.95 -3.57
N LEU A 134 -6.82 11.23 -3.41
CA LEU A 134 -7.07 11.84 -2.10
C LEU A 134 -8.22 11.14 -1.39
N ALA A 135 -9.35 10.91 -2.07
CA ALA A 135 -10.51 10.24 -1.50
C ALA A 135 -10.18 8.84 -0.96
N LEU A 136 -9.32 8.09 -1.66
CA LEU A 136 -8.85 6.77 -1.21
C LEU A 136 -7.91 6.87 0.01
N CYS A 137 -7.13 7.95 0.13
CA CYS A 137 -6.28 8.21 1.29
C CYS A 137 -7.03 8.77 2.50
N LEU A 138 -8.20 9.39 2.30
CA LEU A 138 -8.91 10.15 3.35
C LEU A 138 -9.16 9.34 4.64
N PRO A 139 -9.65 8.09 4.62
CA PRO A 139 -9.91 7.36 5.86
C PRO A 139 -8.63 7.18 6.71
N LEU A 140 -7.52 6.81 6.07
CA LEU A 140 -6.23 6.64 6.71
C LEU A 140 -5.67 7.96 7.26
N ILE A 141 -5.76 9.03 6.46
CA ILE A 141 -5.32 10.38 6.84
C ILE A 141 -6.10 10.84 8.06
N ILE A 142 -7.44 10.78 8.02
CA ILE A 142 -8.29 11.23 9.12
C ILE A 142 -7.96 10.44 10.39
N ASP A 143 -7.93 9.11 10.32
CA ASP A 143 -7.63 8.26 11.49
C ASP A 143 -6.23 8.53 12.06
N GLY A 144 -5.22 8.68 11.21
CA GLY A 144 -3.85 8.98 11.63
C GLY A 144 -3.69 10.38 12.24
N PHE A 145 -4.27 11.41 11.61
CA PHE A 145 -4.21 12.78 12.12
C PHE A 145 -5.02 12.96 13.40
N THR A 146 -6.18 12.31 13.54
CA THR A 146 -6.93 12.34 14.79
C THR A 146 -6.13 11.70 15.94
N GLN A 147 -5.44 10.59 15.68
CA GLN A 147 -4.54 9.96 16.67
C GLN A 147 -3.33 10.85 17.02
N LEU A 148 -2.80 11.59 16.04
CA LEU A 148 -1.68 12.52 16.27
C LEU A 148 -2.08 13.74 17.12
N LEU A 149 -3.32 14.23 16.96
CA LEU A 149 -3.78 15.50 17.55
C LEU A 149 -4.61 15.32 18.83
N THR A 150 -5.02 14.10 19.18
CA THR A 150 -5.94 13.84 20.30
C THR A 150 -5.52 12.61 21.09
N SER A 151 -6.22 12.32 22.20
CA SER A 151 -6.05 11.10 22.99
C SER A 151 -6.77 9.88 22.42
N TYR A 152 -7.50 10.03 21.29
CA TYR A 152 -8.13 8.90 20.62
C TYR A 152 -7.05 7.98 20.05
N GLU A 153 -7.19 6.68 20.32
CA GLU A 153 -6.40 5.62 19.68
C GLU A 153 -7.35 4.69 18.93
N SER A 154 -6.98 4.37 17.70
CA SER A 154 -7.73 3.41 16.89
C SER A 154 -7.68 2.03 17.54
N ASN A 155 -8.63 1.15 17.24
CA ASN A 155 -8.62 -0.23 17.70
C ASN A 155 -8.25 -1.18 16.56
N ASN A 156 -8.10 -2.46 16.87
CA ASN A 156 -7.67 -3.48 15.91
C ASN A 156 -8.71 -3.81 14.82
N ILE A 157 -9.90 -3.17 14.85
CA ILE A 157 -10.91 -3.22 13.80
C ILE A 157 -10.90 -1.94 12.96
N THR A 158 -10.80 -0.76 13.58
CA THR A 158 -10.79 0.51 12.84
C THR A 158 -9.51 0.70 12.03
N ARG A 159 -8.35 0.28 12.57
CA ARG A 159 -7.04 0.33 11.89
C ARG A 159 -7.02 -0.31 10.49
N PRO A 160 -7.43 -1.58 10.32
CA PRO A 160 -7.47 -2.19 9.00
C PRO A 160 -8.46 -1.47 8.08
N LEU A 161 -9.65 -1.11 8.57
CA LEU A 161 -10.69 -0.47 7.74
C LEU A 161 -10.23 0.87 7.15
N THR A 162 -9.51 1.67 7.93
CA THR A 162 -8.98 2.96 7.46
C THR A 162 -7.83 2.78 6.46
N GLY A 163 -7.09 1.67 6.55
CA GLY A 163 -6.01 1.31 5.62
C GLY A 163 -6.47 0.76 4.26
N ILE A 164 -7.65 0.15 4.16
CA ILE A 164 -8.13 -0.51 2.92
C ILE A 164 -8.17 0.46 1.74
N GLY A 165 -8.75 1.66 1.92
CA GLY A 165 -8.88 2.64 0.84
C GLY A 165 -7.52 3.03 0.25
N PHE A 166 -6.54 3.32 1.12
CA PHE A 166 -5.18 3.61 0.71
C PHE A 166 -4.55 2.44 -0.07
N GLY A 167 -4.72 1.21 0.45
CA GLY A 167 -4.29 0.00 -0.23
C GLY A 167 -4.87 -0.14 -1.64
N VAL A 168 -6.17 0.07 -1.82
CA VAL A 168 -6.84 0.02 -3.14
C VAL A 168 -6.21 1.03 -4.10
N GLY A 169 -6.01 2.27 -3.64
CA GLY A 169 -5.35 3.31 -4.43
C GLY A 169 -3.94 2.91 -4.86
N LEU A 170 -3.14 2.35 -3.95
CA LEU A 170 -1.79 1.88 -4.24
C LEU A 170 -1.79 0.72 -5.25
N GLY A 171 -2.68 -0.26 -5.09
CA GLY A 171 -2.82 -1.38 -6.03
C GLY A 171 -3.20 -0.93 -7.45
N VAL A 172 -4.11 0.03 -7.56
CA VAL A 172 -4.47 0.64 -8.85
C VAL A 172 -3.29 1.39 -9.45
N LEU A 173 -2.58 2.21 -8.66
CA LEU A 173 -1.46 3.02 -9.14
C LEU A 173 -0.29 2.15 -9.65
N ILE A 174 0.06 1.09 -8.90
CA ILE A 174 1.11 0.14 -9.29
C ILE A 174 0.70 -0.54 -10.60
N SER A 175 -0.52 -1.09 -10.66
CA SER A 175 -1.01 -1.78 -11.86
C SER A 175 -1.05 -0.87 -13.09
N ALA A 176 -1.49 0.38 -12.90
CA ALA A 176 -1.49 1.39 -13.95
C ALA A 176 -0.07 1.75 -14.40
N THR A 177 0.87 1.88 -13.48
CA THR A 177 2.28 2.19 -13.79
C THR A 177 2.92 1.10 -14.65
N TYR A 178 2.67 -0.18 -14.34
CA TYR A 178 3.15 -1.30 -15.16
C TYR A 178 2.44 -1.39 -16.52
N SER A 179 1.19 -0.96 -16.60
CA SER A 179 0.36 -1.05 -17.81
C SER A 179 0.53 0.12 -18.77
N ALA A 180 0.84 1.32 -18.26
CA ALA A 180 0.94 2.58 -19.00
C ALA A 180 2.20 2.64 -19.88
N LYS A 181 2.20 1.88 -20.98
CA LYS A 181 3.34 1.76 -21.90
C LYS A 181 2.99 2.31 -23.28
N SER A 182 3.77 3.28 -23.74
CA SER A 182 3.63 3.91 -25.07
C SER A 182 3.84 2.93 -26.23
N LYS A 183 4.76 1.97 -26.06
CA LYS A 183 5.18 1.02 -27.10
C LYS A 183 4.06 0.17 -27.71
N TYR A 184 2.90 0.10 -27.07
CA TYR A 184 1.74 -0.64 -27.57
C TYR A 184 0.86 0.19 -28.52
N PHE A 185 1.20 1.46 -28.73
CA PHE A 185 0.55 2.36 -29.68
C PHE A 185 1.53 2.73 -30.78
N LYS A 186 1.10 2.69 -32.05
CA LYS A 186 1.90 3.15 -33.19
C LYS A 186 2.02 4.67 -33.20
N SER A 187 1.01 5.37 -32.70
CA SER A 187 0.96 6.83 -32.63
C SER A 187 0.07 7.29 -31.49
N ALA A 188 0.20 8.56 -31.15
CA ALA A 188 -0.57 9.18 -30.09
C ALA A 188 -2.09 9.13 -30.28
N SER A 189 -2.50 9.26 -31.53
CA SER A 189 -3.91 9.28 -31.94
C SER A 189 -4.60 7.92 -31.85
N GLN A 190 -3.86 6.83 -31.60
CA GLN A 190 -4.45 5.49 -31.41
C GLN A 190 -4.97 5.27 -29.99
N VAL A 191 -4.60 6.10 -29.02
CA VAL A 191 -5.13 5.96 -27.67
C VAL A 191 -6.61 6.35 -27.67
N SER A 192 -7.45 5.42 -27.22
CA SER A 192 -8.86 5.68 -27.00
C SER A 192 -9.05 6.42 -25.68
N LEU A 193 -9.51 7.66 -25.77
CA LEU A 193 -9.91 8.48 -24.62
C LEU A 193 -11.44 8.65 -24.62
N PRO A 194 -12.03 8.98 -23.46
CA PRO A 194 -13.47 9.27 -23.36
C PRO A 194 -13.94 10.29 -24.41
N GLY A 195 -15.18 10.15 -24.90
CA GLY A 195 -15.74 11.05 -25.92
C GLY A 195 -15.06 10.97 -27.29
N GLY A 196 -14.29 9.91 -27.57
CA GLY A 196 -13.58 9.75 -28.86
C GLY A 196 -12.37 10.67 -29.04
N MET A 197 -11.95 11.36 -27.97
CA MET A 197 -10.77 12.22 -27.98
C MET A 197 -9.49 11.42 -28.23
N LYS A 198 -8.49 12.10 -28.79
CA LYS A 198 -7.21 11.51 -29.18
C LYS A 198 -6.07 12.42 -28.74
N PHE A 199 -4.92 11.84 -28.44
CA PHE A 199 -3.72 12.65 -28.25
C PHE A 199 -3.20 13.16 -29.59
N GLN A 200 -2.79 14.42 -29.58
CA GLN A 200 -2.05 15.07 -30.66
C GLN A 200 -0.72 15.52 -30.08
N LEU A 201 0.38 15.14 -30.72
CA LEU A 201 1.69 15.68 -30.39
C LEU A 201 1.74 17.11 -30.91
N VAL A 202 2.32 18.01 -30.13
CA VAL A 202 2.61 19.37 -30.61
C VAL A 202 3.72 19.22 -31.64
N GLU A 203 3.47 19.67 -32.87
CA GLU A 203 4.52 19.79 -33.89
C GLU A 203 5.43 20.95 -33.44
N GLU A 204 6.71 20.67 -33.25
CA GLU A 204 7.71 21.72 -33.05
C GLU A 204 7.91 22.40 -34.42
N GLU A 205 7.59 23.70 -34.49
CA GLU A 205 7.87 24.57 -35.66
C GLU A 205 9.38 24.80 -35.83
#